data_AF-F4P0M3-F1
#
_entry.id   AF-F4P0M3-F1
#
_cell.length_a   1.000
_cell.length_b   1.000
_cell.length_c   1.000
_cell.angle_alpha   90.00
_cell.angle_beta   90.00
_cell.angle_gamma   90.00
#
_symmetry.space_group_name_H-M   'P 1'
#
loop_
_entity.id
_entity.type
_entity.pdbx_description
1 polymer ?
#
loop_
_entity_poly.entity_id
_entity_poly.type
_entity_poly.pdbx_seq_one_letter_code
_entity_poly.pdbx_strand_id
1 'polypeptide(L)'
;MERLESKHLDLDVLSQMSTFEELKEYDQIVGSQYDGVNHLGYSLKPFLDPFSLVIKEDEDQYLKKLSRFAWTRVATQKWVLSTNVGSSALILEKKDKIYICTYIQNKTDRRKNPRKKNIVVQSDTLMHAFKGSDTFITKTLGYTHSMQLGWNAPWRNSKATPKQIQFANQIGISKYVDLNGLSRGDLMVLLTRRQFGAIGAAKKAQVEDRRQNTMKNPTGSQHDPLLAVPVGAAL
;
A
#
# COMPACT_ATOMS: atom_id res chain seq x y z
N MET A 1 -30.61 20.96 -29.21
CA MET A 1 -29.42 20.33 -28.61
C MET A 1 -29.03 21.15 -27.40
N GLU A 2 -29.58 20.80 -26.23
CA GLU A 2 -29.25 21.45 -24.95
C GLU A 2 -27.92 20.90 -24.44
N ARG A 3 -27.01 21.80 -24.04
CA ARG A 3 -25.76 21.45 -23.36
C ARG A 3 -26.09 20.94 -21.96
N LEU A 4 -25.74 19.70 -21.66
CA LEU A 4 -25.70 19.18 -20.30
C LEU A 4 -24.60 19.91 -19.53
N GLU A 5 -25.00 20.87 -18.69
CA GLU A 5 -24.11 21.47 -17.71
C GLU A 5 -23.78 20.44 -16.62
N SER A 6 -22.51 20.07 -16.51
CA SER A 6 -22.03 19.19 -15.45
C SER A 6 -22.12 19.91 -14.11
N LYS A 7 -23.07 19.52 -13.27
CA LYS A 7 -23.15 19.96 -11.88
C LYS A 7 -21.94 19.40 -11.12
N HIS A 8 -20.94 20.26 -10.90
CA HIS A 8 -19.80 19.93 -10.05
C HIS A 8 -20.25 19.85 -8.58
N LEU A 9 -19.66 18.94 -7.80
CA LEU A 9 -19.83 18.91 -6.35
C LEU A 9 -19.41 20.26 -5.76
N ASP A 10 -20.27 20.80 -4.91
CA ASP A 10 -20.02 22.05 -4.21
C ASP A 10 -18.97 21.80 -3.11
N LEU A 11 -17.73 22.21 -3.38
CA LEU A 11 -16.57 22.00 -2.50
C LEU A 11 -16.78 22.65 -1.13
N ASP A 12 -17.60 23.70 -1.06
CA ASP A 12 -17.92 24.39 0.18
C ASP A 12 -18.74 23.50 1.13
N VAL A 13 -19.62 22.64 0.60
CA VAL A 13 -20.44 21.72 1.39
C VAL A 13 -19.60 20.59 1.99
N LEU A 14 -18.63 20.06 1.24
CA LEU A 14 -17.70 19.03 1.74
C LEU A 14 -16.76 19.57 2.83
N SER A 15 -16.46 20.86 2.80
CA SER A 15 -15.58 21.51 3.79
C SER A 15 -16.25 21.70 5.16
N GLN A 16 -17.57 21.66 5.22
CA GLN A 16 -18.37 21.87 6.43
C GLN A 16 -18.67 20.58 7.19
N MET A 17 -18.41 19.41 6.58
CA MET A 17 -18.65 18.11 7.22
C MET A 17 -17.47 17.74 8.12
N SER A 18 -17.77 17.53 9.39
CA SER A 18 -16.75 17.28 10.41
C SER A 18 -16.69 15.81 10.84
N THR A 19 -17.74 15.05 10.54
CA THR A 19 -17.87 13.63 10.94
C THR A 19 -18.06 12.70 9.74
N PHE A 20 -17.74 11.43 9.93
CA PHE A 20 -17.82 10.41 8.88
C PHE A 20 -19.27 9.99 8.60
N GLU A 21 -20.14 10.03 9.62
CA GLU A 21 -21.56 9.79 9.47
C GLU A 21 -22.22 10.82 8.53
N GLU A 22 -21.87 12.11 8.65
CA GLU A 22 -22.36 13.19 7.77
C GLU A 22 -22.00 12.97 6.29
N LEU A 23 -20.76 12.55 6.03
CA LEU A 23 -20.29 12.22 4.67
C LEU A 23 -21.03 11.02 4.06
N LYS A 24 -21.34 10.02 4.88
CA LYS A 24 -22.05 8.81 4.45
C LYS A 24 -23.52 9.10 4.15
N GLU A 25 -24.15 9.96 4.95
CA GLU A 25 -25.53 10.40 4.76
C GLU A 25 -25.68 11.28 3.51
N TYR A 26 -24.72 12.17 3.27
CA TYR A 26 -24.67 12.97 2.04
C TYR A 26 -24.53 12.12 0.77
N ASP A 27 -23.68 11.10 0.78
CA ASP A 27 -23.49 10.19 -0.35
C ASP A 27 -24.76 9.37 -0.67
N GLN A 28 -25.54 9.01 0.36
CA GLN A 28 -26.83 8.34 0.19
C GLN A 28 -27.90 9.25 -0.42
N ILE A 29 -27.93 10.53 -0.02
CA ILE A 29 -28.87 11.52 -0.56
C ILE A 29 -28.55 11.78 -2.03
N VAL A 30 -27.28 12.02 -2.37
CA VAL A 30 -26.84 12.32 -3.74
C VAL A 30 -26.95 11.09 -4.66
N GLY A 31 -26.70 9.88 -4.14
CA GLY A 31 -26.78 8.63 -4.90
C GLY A 31 -28.20 8.22 -5.34
N SER A 32 -29.25 8.78 -4.73
CA SER A 32 -30.64 8.44 -5.05
C SER A 32 -31.22 9.18 -6.27
N GLN A 33 -30.53 10.21 -6.77
CA GLN A 33 -31.03 11.08 -7.86
C GLN A 33 -30.43 10.79 -9.25
N TYR A 34 -29.54 9.81 -9.40
CA TYR A 34 -28.90 9.50 -10.67
C TYR A 34 -29.24 8.09 -11.17
N ASP A 35 -30.03 8.02 -12.23
CA ASP A 35 -30.27 6.79 -12.99
C ASP A 35 -28.95 6.24 -13.57
N GLY A 36 -28.41 5.22 -12.91
CA GLY A 36 -27.69 4.12 -13.53
C GLY A 36 -26.31 4.37 -14.14
N VAL A 37 -25.80 5.60 -14.24
CA VAL A 37 -24.46 5.84 -14.79
C VAL A 37 -23.71 6.91 -13.98
N ASN A 38 -22.86 6.42 -13.06
CA ASN A 38 -21.95 7.25 -12.27
C ASN A 38 -20.86 7.87 -13.18
N HIS A 39 -21.11 9.07 -13.69
CA HIS A 39 -20.16 9.83 -14.53
C HIS A 39 -19.08 10.59 -13.74
N LEU A 40 -19.15 10.60 -12.41
CA LEU A 40 -18.05 10.97 -11.52
C LEU A 40 -17.80 9.81 -10.57
N GLY A 41 -17.13 8.78 -11.09
CA GLY A 41 -16.84 7.52 -10.42
C GLY A 41 -15.84 7.62 -9.27
N TYR A 42 -16.13 8.46 -8.27
CA TYR A 42 -15.66 8.27 -6.90
C TYR A 42 -16.73 7.54 -6.10
N SER A 43 -17.25 6.42 -6.63
CA SER A 43 -17.47 5.30 -5.73
C SER A 43 -16.12 5.11 -5.05
N LEU A 44 -16.04 5.39 -3.75
CA LEU A 44 -14.92 4.96 -2.92
C LEU A 44 -14.83 3.46 -3.15
N LYS A 45 -14.02 3.08 -4.15
CA LYS A 45 -13.74 1.68 -4.46
C LYS A 45 -13.39 1.08 -3.11
N PRO A 46 -13.84 -0.12 -2.78
CA PRO A 46 -13.67 -0.71 -1.44
C PRO A 46 -12.22 -0.77 -0.92
N PHE A 47 -11.24 -0.34 -1.71
CA PHE A 47 -9.81 -0.27 -1.41
C PHE A 47 -9.19 1.14 -1.43
N LEU A 48 -9.98 2.21 -1.61
CA LEU A 48 -9.64 3.54 -1.10
C LEU A 48 -9.86 3.61 0.41
N ASP A 49 -10.64 2.67 0.93
CA ASP A 49 -10.75 2.43 2.35
C ASP A 49 -9.45 1.77 2.88
N PRO A 50 -8.62 2.50 3.66
CA PRO A 50 -7.52 1.90 4.40
C PRO A 50 -7.96 0.80 5.38
N PHE A 51 -9.27 0.65 5.61
CA PHE A 51 -9.92 -0.21 6.59
C PHE A 51 -10.55 -1.48 5.99
N SER A 52 -10.40 -1.76 4.68
CA SER A 52 -10.73 -3.08 4.09
C SER A 52 -9.73 -4.20 4.47
N LEU A 53 -9.19 -4.12 5.68
CA LEU A 53 -8.33 -5.13 6.30
C LEU A 53 -9.07 -6.44 6.58
N VAL A 54 -10.39 -6.50 6.39
CA VAL A 54 -11.18 -7.73 6.51
C VAL A 54 -10.56 -8.83 5.64
N ILE A 55 -10.26 -9.96 6.27
CA ILE A 55 -9.78 -11.15 5.58
C ILE A 55 -10.96 -11.68 4.76
N LYS A 56 -10.93 -11.43 3.46
CA LYS A 56 -11.92 -11.99 2.52
C LYS A 56 -11.42 -13.36 2.07
N GLU A 57 -11.95 -14.40 2.68
CA GLU A 57 -11.55 -15.78 2.40
C GLU A 57 -11.69 -16.13 0.90
N ASP A 58 -12.73 -15.62 0.23
CA ASP A 58 -12.99 -15.86 -1.20
C ASP A 58 -11.88 -15.34 -2.12
N GLU A 59 -11.31 -14.16 -1.81
CA GLU A 59 -10.23 -13.59 -2.62
C GLU A 59 -8.95 -14.40 -2.48
N ASP A 60 -8.67 -14.87 -1.27
CA ASP A 60 -7.51 -15.71 -0.99
C ASP A 60 -7.67 -17.09 -1.62
N GLN A 61 -8.89 -17.64 -1.69
CA GLN A 61 -9.18 -18.88 -2.44
C GLN A 61 -8.90 -18.73 -3.93
N TYR A 62 -9.29 -17.60 -4.54
CA TYR A 62 -8.98 -17.33 -5.94
C TYR A 62 -7.46 -17.26 -6.16
N LEU A 63 -6.72 -16.57 -5.29
CA LEU A 63 -5.25 -16.47 -5.39
C LEU A 63 -4.56 -17.82 -5.19
N LYS A 64 -5.06 -18.67 -4.28
CA LYS A 64 -4.57 -20.05 -4.09
C LYS A 64 -4.68 -20.90 -5.36
N LYS A 65 -5.68 -20.63 -6.22
CA LYS A 65 -5.82 -21.31 -7.53
C LYS A 65 -4.82 -20.78 -8.57
N LEU A 66 -4.44 -19.50 -8.49
CA LEU A 66 -3.52 -18.87 -9.45
C LEU A 66 -2.04 -19.13 -9.11
N SER A 67 -1.69 -19.15 -7.83
CA SER A 67 -0.31 -19.26 -7.37
C SER A 67 -0.22 -20.07 -6.07
N ARG A 68 0.86 -20.83 -5.94
CA ARG A 68 1.20 -21.56 -4.71
C ARG A 68 1.73 -20.67 -3.59
N PHE A 69 2.18 -19.45 -3.93
CA PHE A 69 2.76 -18.52 -2.97
C PHE A 69 1.69 -17.61 -2.37
N ALA A 70 1.92 -17.19 -1.13
CA ALA A 70 1.00 -16.39 -0.31
C ALA A 70 0.90 -14.92 -0.76
N TRP A 71 0.52 -14.71 -2.02
CA TRP A 71 0.27 -13.39 -2.58
C TRP A 71 -0.86 -12.70 -1.84
N THR A 72 -0.64 -11.44 -1.48
CA THR A 72 -1.63 -10.61 -0.81
C THR A 72 -2.15 -9.57 -1.78
N ARG A 73 -3.46 -9.55 -2.03
CA ARG A 73 -4.07 -8.43 -2.74
C ARG A 73 -4.07 -7.19 -1.86
N VAL A 74 -3.56 -6.08 -2.41
CA VAL A 74 -3.48 -4.79 -1.69
C VAL A 74 -4.25 -3.68 -2.40
N ALA A 75 -4.65 -3.89 -3.66
CA ALA A 75 -5.60 -3.06 -4.40
C ALA A 75 -6.27 -3.89 -5.51
N THR A 76 -7.25 -3.31 -6.21
CA THR A 76 -8.04 -3.99 -7.25
C THR A 76 -7.16 -4.69 -8.30
N GLN A 77 -6.06 -4.06 -8.69
CA GLN A 77 -5.14 -4.55 -9.72
C GLN A 77 -3.69 -4.63 -9.21
N LYS A 78 -3.51 -4.85 -7.90
CA LYS A 78 -2.20 -4.88 -7.27
C LYS A 78 -2.11 -5.99 -6.22
N TRP A 79 -1.09 -6.81 -6.36
CA TRP A 79 -0.78 -7.94 -5.50
C TRP A 79 0.67 -7.84 -5.04
N VAL A 80 0.92 -8.27 -3.81
CA VAL A 80 2.24 -8.19 -3.19
C VAL A 80 2.57 -9.53 -2.55
N LEU A 81 3.76 -10.04 -2.84
CA LEU A 81 4.36 -11.14 -2.11
C LEU A 81 5.48 -10.58 -1.25
N SER A 82 5.23 -10.48 0.05
CA SER A 82 6.25 -10.06 1.01
C SER A 82 7.16 -11.24 1.34
N THR A 83 8.47 -11.05 1.23
CA THR A 83 9.44 -12.06 1.63
C THR A 83 9.97 -11.76 3.03
N ASN A 84 10.26 -12.82 3.77
CA ASN A 84 11.01 -12.74 5.03
C ASN A 84 12.52 -12.50 4.81
N VAL A 85 13.03 -12.73 3.60
CA VAL A 85 14.44 -12.54 3.27
C VAL A 85 14.74 -11.08 2.94
N GLY A 86 15.56 -10.45 3.79
CA GLY A 86 16.17 -9.14 3.49
C GLY A 86 15.17 -8.00 3.31
N SER A 87 13.94 -8.11 3.82
CA SER A 87 12.84 -7.15 3.55
C SER A 87 12.50 -6.98 2.06
N SER A 88 12.76 -7.98 1.21
CA SER A 88 12.43 -7.90 -0.22
C SER A 88 10.94 -8.18 -0.47
N ALA A 89 10.40 -7.70 -1.59
CA ALA A 89 9.01 -7.94 -1.96
C ALA A 89 8.87 -8.03 -3.49
N LEU A 90 7.93 -8.85 -3.96
CA LEU A 90 7.47 -8.80 -5.34
C LEU A 90 6.14 -8.05 -5.37
N ILE A 91 5.98 -7.16 -6.34
CA ILE A 91 4.76 -6.39 -6.57
C ILE A 91 4.30 -6.68 -7.99
N LEU A 92 3.14 -7.29 -8.10
CA LEU A 92 2.43 -7.49 -9.36
C LEU A 92 1.36 -6.41 -9.48
N GLU A 93 1.42 -5.61 -10.53
CA GLU A 93 0.45 -4.54 -10.78
C GLU A 93 0.02 -4.52 -12.24
N LYS A 94 -1.26 -4.24 -12.50
CA LYS A 94 -1.73 -3.94 -13.86
C LYS A 94 -1.45 -2.48 -14.17
N LYS A 95 -0.71 -2.22 -15.25
CA LYS A 95 -0.55 -0.89 -15.85
C LYS A 95 -1.13 -0.93 -17.25
N ASP A 96 -2.11 -0.08 -17.49
CA ASP A 96 -2.88 -0.06 -18.74
C ASP A 96 -3.52 -1.42 -19.02
N LYS A 97 -2.95 -2.16 -19.99
CA LYS A 97 -3.42 -3.48 -20.41
C LYS A 97 -2.44 -4.61 -20.06
N ILE A 98 -1.32 -4.30 -19.41
CA ILE A 98 -0.24 -5.24 -19.13
C ILE A 98 -0.07 -5.43 -17.62
N TYR A 99 0.11 -6.67 -17.20
CA TYR A 99 0.51 -7.05 -15.84
C TYR A 99 2.03 -7.06 -15.74
N ILE A 100 2.55 -6.28 -14.79
CA ILE A 100 4.00 -6.13 -14.57
C ILE A 100 4.33 -6.59 -13.17
N CYS A 101 5.22 -7.58 -13.06
CA CYS A 101 5.80 -7.99 -11.79
C CYS A 101 7.16 -7.33 -11.58
N THR A 102 7.29 -6.58 -10.49
CA THR A 102 8.52 -5.92 -10.07
C THR A 102 9.05 -6.56 -8.79
N TYR A 103 10.30 -7.00 -8.81
CA TYR A 103 11.02 -7.44 -7.62
C TYR A 103 11.79 -6.26 -7.01
N ILE A 104 11.51 -5.99 -5.73
CA ILE A 104 12.16 -4.96 -4.93
C ILE A 104 13.12 -5.63 -3.97
N GLN A 105 14.42 -5.52 -4.26
CA GLN A 105 15.46 -6.02 -3.37
C GLN A 105 15.88 -4.92 -2.40
N ASN A 106 15.69 -5.17 -1.11
CA ASN A 106 16.28 -4.35 -0.05
C ASN A 106 17.70 -4.87 0.22
N LYS A 107 18.70 -4.01 0.04
CA LYS A 107 20.04 -4.28 0.55
C LYS A 107 20.08 -3.91 2.03
N THR A 108 20.81 -4.69 2.83
CA THR A 108 20.99 -4.49 4.28
C THR A 108 21.53 -3.10 4.61
N ASP A 109 22.38 -2.54 3.74
CA ASP A 109 22.90 -1.17 3.89
C ASP A 109 22.09 -0.17 3.04
N ARG A 110 21.05 0.41 3.65
CA ARG A 110 20.18 1.43 3.01
C ARG A 110 20.90 2.75 2.75
N ARG A 111 21.99 3.05 3.47
CA ARG A 111 22.72 4.32 3.33
C ARG A 111 23.56 4.33 2.06
N LYS A 112 24.09 3.17 1.65
CA LYS A 112 24.99 3.06 0.49
C LYS A 112 24.30 2.68 -0.82
N ASN A 113 23.12 2.07 -0.78
CA ASN A 113 22.48 1.58 -1.99
C ASN A 113 20.96 1.80 -2.00
N PRO A 114 20.41 2.57 -2.96
CA PRO A 114 18.96 2.68 -3.12
C PRO A 114 18.35 1.31 -3.49
N ARG A 115 17.06 1.15 -3.17
CA ARG A 115 16.30 -0.08 -3.47
C ARG A 115 16.32 -0.36 -4.97
N LYS A 116 16.88 -1.50 -5.38
CA LYS A 116 16.83 -1.94 -6.77
C LYS A 116 15.44 -2.49 -7.07
N LYS A 117 14.81 -1.95 -8.10
CA LYS A 117 13.54 -2.42 -8.65
C LYS A 117 13.82 -3.07 -9.99
N ASN A 118 13.63 -4.38 -10.07
CA ASN A 118 13.84 -5.14 -11.29
C ASN A 118 12.49 -5.59 -11.80
N ILE A 119 12.16 -5.28 -13.06
CA ILE A 119 11.02 -5.89 -13.72
C ILE A 119 11.39 -7.34 -14.00
N VAL A 120 10.56 -8.25 -13.54
CA VAL A 120 10.79 -9.69 -13.64
C VAL A 120 9.94 -10.30 -14.74
N VAL A 121 8.67 -9.90 -14.79
CA VAL A 121 7.69 -10.44 -15.73
C VAL A 121 6.83 -9.31 -16.26
N GLN A 122 6.52 -9.38 -17.54
CA GLN A 122 5.47 -8.61 -18.18
C GLN A 122 4.58 -9.60 -18.94
N SER A 123 3.27 -9.43 -18.81
CA SER A 123 2.29 -10.34 -19.42
C SER A 123 0.98 -9.61 -19.68
N ASP A 124 0.28 -9.96 -20.74
CA ASP A 124 -1.07 -9.47 -21.05
C ASP A 124 -2.15 -10.06 -20.12
N THR A 125 -1.88 -11.24 -19.58
CA THR A 125 -2.81 -12.07 -18.83
C THR A 125 -2.34 -12.28 -17.39
N LEU A 126 -3.29 -12.19 -16.45
CA LEU A 126 -3.01 -12.30 -15.01
C LEU A 126 -2.39 -13.64 -14.62
N MET A 127 -2.91 -14.73 -15.19
CA MET A 127 -2.44 -16.09 -14.94
C MET A 127 -0.96 -16.27 -15.32
N HIS A 128 -0.57 -15.83 -16.52
CA HIS A 128 0.82 -15.92 -16.97
C HIS A 128 1.75 -15.02 -16.16
N ALA A 129 1.27 -13.84 -15.74
CA ALA A 129 2.01 -12.99 -14.81
C ALA A 129 2.32 -13.69 -13.49
N PHE A 130 1.35 -14.36 -12.87
CA PHE A 130 1.59 -15.15 -11.64
C PHE A 130 2.53 -16.32 -11.89
N LYS A 131 2.28 -17.15 -12.91
CA LYS A 131 3.13 -18.32 -13.21
C LYS A 131 4.59 -17.93 -13.53
N GLY A 132 4.78 -16.85 -14.28
CA GLY A 132 6.11 -16.30 -14.56
C GLY A 132 6.80 -15.82 -13.28
N SER A 133 6.06 -15.12 -12.41
CA SER A 133 6.57 -14.63 -11.12
C SER A 133 6.96 -15.79 -10.21
N ASP A 134 6.14 -16.85 -10.17
CA ASP A 134 6.38 -18.04 -9.38
C ASP A 134 7.63 -18.80 -9.86
N THR A 135 7.84 -18.86 -11.17
CA THR A 135 9.04 -19.43 -11.79
C THR A 135 10.28 -18.64 -11.37
N PHE A 136 10.21 -17.30 -11.41
CA PHE A 136 11.31 -16.45 -10.93
C PHE A 136 11.61 -16.67 -9.45
N ILE A 137 10.59 -16.68 -8.59
CA ILE A 137 10.76 -16.90 -7.14
C ILE A 137 11.53 -18.20 -6.88
N THR A 138 11.12 -19.28 -7.57
CA THR A 138 11.70 -20.61 -7.39
C THR A 138 13.16 -20.66 -7.89
N LYS A 139 13.45 -20.04 -9.03
CA LYS A 139 14.79 -20.01 -9.62
C LYS A 139 15.75 -19.08 -8.88
N THR A 140 15.29 -17.91 -8.45
CA THR A 140 16.15 -16.85 -7.90
C THR A 140 16.32 -16.96 -6.38
N LEU A 141 15.26 -17.30 -5.63
CA LEU A 141 15.35 -17.40 -4.17
C LEU A 141 15.72 -18.83 -3.71
N GLY A 142 15.64 -19.81 -4.60
CA GLY A 142 15.90 -21.21 -4.31
C GLY A 142 14.73 -21.92 -3.62
N TYR A 143 14.82 -23.25 -3.60
CA TYR A 143 13.76 -24.13 -3.12
C TYR A 143 13.35 -23.83 -1.67
N THR A 144 14.32 -23.77 -0.75
CA THR A 144 14.08 -23.57 0.69
C THR A 144 13.33 -22.27 1.00
N HIS A 145 13.73 -21.16 0.38
CA HIS A 145 13.04 -19.89 0.56
C HIS A 145 11.66 -19.90 -0.09
N SER A 146 11.53 -20.49 -1.29
CA SER A 146 10.24 -20.59 -1.96
C SER A 146 9.20 -21.35 -1.12
N MET A 147 9.61 -22.42 -0.40
CA MET A 147 8.72 -23.15 0.51
C MET A 147 8.19 -22.26 1.65
N GLN A 148 9.01 -21.35 2.17
CA GLN A 148 8.61 -20.44 3.24
C GLN A 148 7.60 -19.37 2.77
N LEU A 149 7.53 -19.11 1.48
CA LEU A 149 6.59 -18.13 0.89
C LEU A 149 5.23 -18.76 0.51
N GLY A 150 5.11 -20.09 0.59
CA GLY A 150 3.88 -20.81 0.24
C GLY A 150 2.72 -20.54 1.19
N TRP A 151 1.48 -20.71 0.70
CA TRP A 151 0.27 -20.67 1.55
C TRP A 151 0.33 -21.68 2.69
N ASN A 152 0.87 -22.87 2.42
CA ASN A 152 0.93 -24.00 3.36
C ASN A 152 2.21 -23.99 4.22
N ALA A 153 2.96 -22.89 4.25
CA ALA A 153 4.18 -22.82 5.03
C ALA A 153 3.87 -22.99 6.54
N PRO A 154 4.51 -23.92 7.29
CA PRO A 154 4.14 -24.23 8.67
C PRO A 154 4.12 -23.03 9.61
N TRP A 155 5.06 -22.09 9.42
CA TRP A 155 5.15 -20.87 10.24
C TRP A 155 3.94 -19.96 10.06
N ARG A 156 3.25 -19.97 8.90
CA ARG A 156 2.07 -19.15 8.65
C ARG A 156 0.89 -19.61 9.49
N ASN A 157 0.73 -20.93 9.65
CA ASN A 157 -0.37 -21.53 10.38
C ASN A 157 -0.19 -21.47 11.90
N SER A 158 1.00 -21.10 12.37
CA SER A 158 1.26 -20.91 13.81
C SER A 158 0.56 -19.65 14.33
N LYS A 159 0.14 -19.64 15.60
CA LYS A 159 -0.43 -18.45 16.24
C LYS A 159 0.54 -17.26 16.19
N ALA A 160 0.00 -16.06 16.00
CA ALA A 160 0.76 -14.82 16.06
C ALA A 160 1.49 -14.69 17.41
N THR A 161 2.75 -14.26 17.37
CA THR A 161 3.52 -14.05 18.62
C THR A 161 3.03 -12.80 19.36
N PRO A 162 3.15 -12.75 20.71
CA PRO A 162 2.76 -11.57 21.48
C PRO A 162 3.44 -10.28 21.00
N LYS A 163 4.71 -10.36 20.61
CA LYS A 163 5.46 -9.22 20.05
C LYS A 163 4.87 -8.70 18.74
N GLN A 164 4.41 -9.60 17.87
CA GLN A 164 3.77 -9.21 16.60
C GLN A 164 2.40 -8.58 16.85
N ILE A 165 1.62 -9.11 17.80
CA ILE A 165 0.34 -8.53 18.21
C ILE A 165 0.55 -7.13 18.80
N GLN A 166 1.53 -6.97 19.69
CA GLN A 166 1.89 -5.68 20.26
C GLN A 166 2.30 -4.68 19.18
N PHE A 167 3.12 -5.09 18.22
CA PHE A 167 3.49 -4.24 17.09
C PHE A 167 2.26 -3.84 16.25
N ALA A 168 1.37 -4.79 15.95
CA ALA A 168 0.14 -4.54 15.22
C ALA A 168 -0.80 -3.58 15.98
N ASN A 169 -0.86 -3.68 17.30
CA ASN A 169 -1.57 -2.74 18.19
C ASN A 169 -0.96 -1.34 18.14
N GLN A 170 0.36 -1.22 18.21
CA GLN A 170 1.07 0.07 18.18
C GLN A 170 0.82 0.82 16.88
N ILE A 171 0.77 0.11 15.76
CA ILE A 171 0.43 0.73 14.49
C ILE A 171 -1.10 0.94 14.40
N GLY A 172 -1.93 0.25 15.18
CA GLY A 172 -3.38 0.47 15.25
C GLY A 172 -4.18 -0.41 14.30
N ILE A 173 -3.74 -1.64 14.04
CA ILE A 173 -4.55 -2.64 13.30
C ILE A 173 -5.73 -3.11 14.15
N SER A 174 -5.59 -3.16 15.47
CA SER A 174 -6.62 -3.61 16.40
C SER A 174 -7.90 -2.77 16.41
N LYS A 175 -7.86 -1.55 15.86
CA LYS A 175 -9.06 -0.73 15.65
C LYS A 175 -10.00 -1.33 14.61
N TYR A 176 -9.52 -2.24 13.77
CA TYR A 176 -10.25 -2.74 12.59
C TYR A 176 -10.49 -4.25 12.63
N VAL A 177 -9.61 -5.01 13.29
CA VAL A 177 -9.67 -6.47 13.32
C VAL A 177 -9.25 -6.95 14.71
N ASP A 178 -9.97 -7.92 15.26
CA ASP A 178 -9.51 -8.62 16.47
C ASP A 178 -8.23 -9.39 16.16
N LEU A 179 -7.16 -9.05 16.88
CA LEU A 179 -5.86 -9.67 16.70
C LEU A 179 -5.73 -11.01 17.45
N ASN A 180 -6.65 -11.27 18.38
CA ASN A 180 -6.64 -12.50 19.15
C ASN A 180 -7.02 -13.68 18.26
N GLY A 181 -6.26 -14.77 18.36
CA GLY A 181 -6.50 -15.97 17.56
C GLY A 181 -6.01 -15.92 16.12
N LEU A 182 -5.52 -14.79 15.62
CA LEU A 182 -4.92 -14.72 14.28
C LEU A 182 -3.66 -15.57 14.17
N SER A 183 -3.51 -16.23 13.01
CA SER A 183 -2.26 -16.88 12.66
C SER A 183 -1.19 -15.84 12.26
N ARG A 184 0.08 -16.24 12.27
CA ARG A 184 1.18 -15.39 11.78
C ARG A 184 0.99 -15.04 10.31
N GLY A 185 0.43 -15.96 9.52
CA GLY A 185 0.12 -15.77 8.11
C GLY A 185 -0.91 -14.67 7.90
N ASP A 186 -1.99 -14.70 8.67
CA ASP A 186 -3.08 -13.71 8.60
C ASP A 186 -2.58 -12.33 9.04
N LEU A 187 -1.86 -12.27 10.15
CA LEU A 187 -1.28 -11.02 10.62
C LEU A 187 -0.31 -10.42 9.58
N MET A 188 0.46 -11.26 8.89
CA MET A 188 1.34 -10.81 7.82
C MET A 188 0.54 -10.25 6.63
N VAL A 189 -0.59 -10.86 6.26
CA VAL A 189 -1.49 -10.33 5.22
C VAL A 189 -1.99 -8.95 5.60
N LEU A 190 -2.41 -8.75 6.86
CA LEU A 190 -2.86 -7.44 7.37
C LEU A 190 -1.74 -6.40 7.31
N LEU A 191 -0.53 -6.77 7.76
CA LEU A 191 0.65 -5.91 7.70
C LEU A 191 0.97 -5.51 6.26
N THR A 192 0.93 -6.46 5.32
CA THR A 192 1.20 -6.21 3.90
C THR A 192 0.14 -5.31 3.27
N ARG A 193 -1.15 -5.56 3.53
CA ARG A 193 -2.26 -4.69 3.07
C ARG A 193 -2.10 -3.27 3.59
N ARG A 194 -1.77 -3.13 4.87
CA ARG A 194 -1.51 -1.83 5.48
C ARG A 194 -0.30 -1.12 4.86
N GLN A 195 0.80 -1.83 4.66
CA GLN A 195 2.06 -1.26 4.17
C GLN A 195 1.98 -0.86 2.68
N PHE A 196 1.29 -1.64 1.84
CA PHE A 196 1.29 -1.47 0.39
C PHE A 196 -0.05 -1.03 -0.22
N GLY A 197 -1.12 -1.00 0.58
CA GLY A 197 -2.45 -0.49 0.23
C GLY A 197 -2.59 1.02 0.46
N ALA A 198 -3.81 1.48 0.74
CA ALA A 198 -4.16 2.91 0.77
C ALA A 198 -3.34 3.73 1.78
N ILE A 199 -3.15 3.24 3.02
CA ILE A 199 -2.32 3.95 4.03
C ILE A 199 -0.89 4.11 3.54
N GLY A 200 -0.32 3.06 2.96
CA GLY A 200 1.03 3.10 2.37
C GLY A 200 1.12 4.07 1.20
N ALA A 201 0.09 4.10 0.35
CA ALA A 201 0.00 5.03 -0.77
C ALA A 201 -0.10 6.48 -0.31
N ALA A 202 -0.96 6.79 0.67
CA ALA A 202 -1.12 8.13 1.23
C ALA A 202 0.18 8.65 1.87
N LYS A 203 0.87 7.82 2.67
CA LYS A 203 2.19 8.19 3.21
C LYS A 203 3.22 8.44 2.13
N LYS A 204 3.20 7.67 1.04
CA LYS A 204 4.12 7.87 -0.09
C LYS A 204 3.81 9.18 -0.83
N ALA A 205 2.54 9.51 -1.02
CA ALA A 205 2.12 10.79 -1.59
C ALA A 205 2.61 11.96 -0.73
N GLN A 206 2.37 11.94 0.59
CA GLN A 206 2.87 12.99 1.49
C GLN A 206 4.40 13.17 1.46
N VAL A 207 5.16 12.07 1.34
CA VAL A 207 6.63 12.15 1.21
C VAL A 207 7.03 12.78 -0.13
N GLU A 208 6.32 12.46 -1.20
CA GLU A 208 6.57 13.03 -2.53
C GLU A 208 6.21 14.52 -2.56
N ASP A 209 5.07 14.92 -1.99
CA ASP A 209 4.65 16.32 -1.89
C ASP A 209 5.66 17.15 -1.11
N ARG A 210 6.16 16.62 0.03
CA ARG A 210 7.24 17.25 0.80
C ARG A 210 8.49 17.45 -0.03
N ARG A 211 8.92 16.44 -0.81
CA ARG A 211 10.09 16.52 -1.69
C ARG A 211 9.90 17.58 -2.78
N GLN A 212 8.73 17.61 -3.40
CA GLN A 212 8.42 18.60 -4.44
C GLN A 212 8.38 20.01 -3.86
N ASN A 213 7.83 20.20 -2.66
CA ASN A 213 7.81 21.50 -1.97
C ASN A 213 9.22 21.95 -1.56
N THR A 214 10.09 21.03 -1.12
CA THR A 214 11.51 21.35 -0.86
C THR A 214 12.25 21.74 -2.13
N MET A 215 11.95 21.13 -3.28
CA MET A 215 12.57 21.47 -4.57
C MET A 215 12.04 22.80 -5.15
N LYS A 216 10.77 23.15 -4.89
CA LYS A 216 10.16 24.40 -5.36
C LYS A 216 10.56 25.63 -4.53
N ASN A 217 10.94 25.44 -3.26
CA ASN A 217 11.44 26.50 -2.39
C ASN A 217 12.93 26.28 -2.01
N PRO A 218 13.89 26.43 -2.93
CA PRO A 218 15.32 26.33 -2.62
C PRO A 218 15.86 27.54 -1.83
N THR A 219 15.09 28.61 -1.67
CA THR A 219 15.48 29.84 -0.98
C THR A 219 14.96 29.85 0.45
N GLY A 220 15.84 29.53 1.40
CA GLY A 220 15.53 29.65 2.83
C GLY A 220 16.58 29.13 3.80
N SER A 221 17.79 28.74 3.38
CA SER A 221 18.95 28.77 4.30
C SER A 221 19.47 30.20 4.35
N GLN A 222 18.73 31.08 5.01
CA GLN A 222 19.38 32.26 5.57
C GLN A 222 20.37 31.72 6.60
N HIS A 223 21.65 31.88 6.30
CA HIS A 223 22.68 31.98 7.32
C HIS A 223 22.15 32.94 8.38
N ASP A 224 21.92 32.49 9.60
CA ASP A 224 21.91 33.37 10.77
C ASP A 224 23.34 33.89 10.95
N PRO A 225 23.64 35.18 10.67
CA PRO A 225 24.92 35.78 11.01
C PRO A 225 24.73 36.49 12.35
N LEU A 226 24.42 35.73 13.40
CA LEU A 226 24.39 36.25 14.76
C LEU A 226 25.22 35.32 15.61
N LEU A 227 26.53 35.62 15.65
CA LEU A 227 27.43 35.54 16.81
C LEU A 227 28.84 35.93 16.33
N ALA A 228 28.99 37.15 15.80
CA ALA A 228 30.27 37.82 15.80
C ALA A 228 30.51 38.32 17.23
N VAL A 229 31.25 37.54 18.03
CA VAL A 229 31.81 38.03 19.30
C VAL A 229 32.97 38.95 18.95
N PRO A 230 32.93 40.25 19.30
CA PRO A 230 34.10 41.10 19.17
C PRO A 230 35.12 40.71 20.23
N VAL A 231 36.25 40.13 19.80
CA VAL A 231 37.44 40.03 20.65
C VAL A 231 38.03 41.44 20.74
N GLY A 232 37.76 42.10 21.86
CA GLY A 232 38.33 43.38 22.21
C GLY A 232 39.85 43.27 22.38
N ALA A 233 40.54 44.24 21.80
CA ALA A 233 41.94 44.55 22.03
C ALA A 233 42.13 45.17 23.42
N ALA A 234 43.21 44.78 24.12
CA ALA A 234 43.93 45.66 25.04
C ALA A 234 45.35 45.09 25.27
N LEU A 235 46.31 45.88 24.79
CA LEU A 235 47.68 46.17 25.23
C LEU A 235 48.37 45.22 26.23
#